data_AF-A0A349EGN3-F1
#
_entry.id   AF-A0A349EGN3-F1
#
_cell.length_a   1.000
_cell.length_b   1.000
_cell.length_c   1.000
_cell.angle_alpha   90.00
_cell.angle_beta   90.00
_cell.angle_gamma   90.00
#
_symmetry.space_group_name_H-M   'P 1'
#
loop_
_entity.id
_entity.type
_entity.pdbx_description
1 polymer ?
#
loop_
_entity_poly.entity_id
_entity_poly.type
_entity_poly.pdbx_seq_one_letter_code
_entity_poly.pdbx_strand_id
1 'polypeptide(L)' 'MMYITGTIADVLEDGSLTTLVVDTGRRRHHLQAESRLLSEALSALYGEDCIGKAVAVQCDGSMLTSIEIPGVAPNYSI' A
#
# COMPACT_ATOMS: atom_id res chain seq x y z
N MET A 1 11.58 10.46 0.07
CA MET A 1 10.90 9.76 1.19
C MET A 1 9.69 10.54 1.69
N MET A 2 8.50 9.97 1.54
CA MET A 2 7.21 10.55 1.92
C MET A 2 6.39 9.52 2.71
N TYR A 3 5.59 10.00 3.67
CA TYR A 3 4.64 9.18 4.43
C TYR A 3 3.21 9.59 4.05
N ILE A 4 2.37 8.62 3.71
CA ILE A 4 1.00 8.83 3.24
C ILE A 4 0.05 7.98 4.06
N THR A 5 -1.02 8.58 4.56
CA THR A 5 -2.13 7.91 5.24
C THR A 5 -3.42 8.12 4.47
N GLY A 6 -4.20 7.06 4.29
CA GLY A 6 -5.43 7.10 3.52
C GLY A 6 -6.17 5.77 3.55
N THR A 7 -6.99 5.53 2.54
CA THR A 7 -7.64 4.24 2.30
C THR A 7 -7.11 3.59 1.03
N ILE A 8 -7.05 2.26 1.02
CA ILE A 8 -6.74 1.51 -0.21
C ILE A 8 -7.93 1.65 -1.15
N ALA A 9 -7.75 2.35 -2.26
CA ALA A 9 -8.80 2.56 -3.25
C ALA A 9 -8.79 1.46 -4.31
N ASP A 10 -7.61 0.96 -4.67
CA ASP A 10 -7.44 -0.09 -5.67
C ASP A 10 -6.06 -0.74 -5.57
N VAL A 11 -5.92 -1.93 -6.15
CA VAL A 11 -4.66 -2.67 -6.30
C VAL A 11 -4.59 -3.23 -7.71
N LEU A 12 -3.67 -2.72 -8.52
CA LEU A 12 -3.55 -3.05 -9.93
C LEU A 12 -2.27 -3.86 -10.17
N GLU A 13 -2.38 -5.12 -10.54
CA GLU A 13 -1.23 -5.94 -10.90
C GLU A 13 -0.82 -5.70 -12.35
N ASP A 14 0.48 -5.44 -12.58
CA ASP A 14 1.10 -5.26 -13.90
C ASP A 14 2.39 -6.09 -13.98
N GLY A 15 2.22 -7.40 -14.14
CA GLY A 15 3.32 -8.36 -14.20
C GLY A 15 4.10 -8.41 -12.88
N SER A 16 5.38 -8.03 -12.91
CA SER A 16 6.26 -8.07 -11.74
C SER A 16 6.10 -6.87 -10.80
N LEU A 17 5.33 -5.85 -11.19
CA LEU A 17 5.00 -4.72 -10.36
C LEU A 17 3.51 -4.66 -10.07
N THR A 18 3.16 -4.28 -8.84
CA THR A 18 1.79 -3.99 -8.45
C THR A 18 1.70 -2.52 -8.05
N THR A 19 0.66 -1.84 -8.55
CA THR A 19 0.34 -0.47 -8.20
C THR A 19 -0.73 -0.45 -7.10
N LEU A 20 -0.35 -0.02 -5.91
CA LEU A 20 -1.25 0.33 -4.81
C LEU A 20 -1.80 1.74 -5.02
N VAL A 21 -3.12 1.88 -5.07
CA VAL A 21 -3.79 3.18 -5.13
C VAL A 21 -4.26 3.58 -3.73
N VAL A 22 -3.68 4.64 -3.17
CA VAL A 22 -4.05 5.17 -1.85
C VAL A 22 -4.83 6.48 -2.01
N ASP A 23 -6.06 6.52 -1.54
CA ASP A 23 -6.90 7.72 -1.52
C ASP A 23 -6.79 8.45 -0.17
N THR A 24 -6.34 9.70 -0.21
CA THR A 24 -6.18 10.56 0.98
C THR A 24 -7.41 11.43 1.25
N GLY A 25 -8.48 11.27 0.45
CA GLY A 25 -9.64 12.16 0.40
C GLY A 25 -9.39 13.47 -0.35
N ARG A 26 -8.13 13.83 -0.63
CA ARG A 26 -7.75 15.01 -1.44
C ARG A 26 -7.16 14.64 -2.80
N ARG A 27 -6.41 13.54 -2.83
CA ARG A 27 -5.76 13.00 -4.02
C ARG A 27 -5.57 11.50 -3.90
N ARG A 28 -5.49 10.85 -5.05
CA ARG A 28 -5.08 9.45 -5.18
C ARG A 28 -3.60 9.37 -5.49
N HIS A 29 -2.93 8.50 -4.76
CA HIS A 29 -1.52 8.19 -4.93
C HIS A 29 -1.39 6.83 -5.59
N HIS A 30 -0.58 6.77 -6.65
CA HIS A 30 -0.27 5.53 -7.34
C HIS A 30 1.15 5.15 -6.95
N LEU A 31 1.28 4.11 -6.13
CA LEU A 31 2.55 3.66 -5.58
C LEU A 31 2.85 2.26 -6.08
N GLN A 32 4.05 2.03 -6.55
CA GLN A 32 4.48 0.76 -7.14
C GLN A 32 5.33 -0.02 -6.15
N ALA A 33 5.26 -1.34 -6.24
CA ALA A 33 6.06 -2.27 -5.46
C ALA A 33 6.26 -3.56 -6.27
N GLU A 34 7.22 -4.39 -5.90
CA GLU A 34 7.29 -5.75 -6.42
C GLU A 34 5.98 -6.50 -6.07
N SER A 35 5.34 -7.11 -7.07
CA SER A 35 4.00 -7.68 -6.92
C SER A 35 3.91 -8.69 -5.77
N ARG A 36 4.94 -9.52 -5.65
CA ARG A 36 4.99 -10.58 -4.65
C ARG A 36 5.07 -10.01 -3.23
N LEU A 37 5.97 -9.06 -3.00
CA LEU A 37 6.17 -8.44 -1.69
C LEU A 37 4.93 -7.67 -1.24
N LEU A 38 4.30 -6.93 -2.17
CA LEU A 38 3.08 -6.20 -1.87
C LEU A 38 1.89 -7.13 -1.61
N SER A 39 1.75 -8.21 -2.39
CA SER A 39 0.68 -9.20 -2.18
C SER A 39 0.83 -9.92 -0.83
N GLU A 40 2.04 -10.33 -0.47
CA GLU A 40 2.35 -10.94 0.82
C GLU A 40 2.04 -9.98 1.99
N ALA A 41 2.45 -8.71 1.88
CA ALA A 41 2.17 -7.70 2.89
C ALA A 41 0.68 -7.38 3.04
N LEU A 42 -0.04 -7.20 1.93
CA LEU A 42 -1.49 -6.93 1.95
C LEU A 42 -2.27 -8.10 2.53
N SER A 43 -1.91 -9.33 2.17
CA SER A 43 -2.53 -10.54 2.71
C SER A 43 -2.28 -10.67 4.22
N ALA A 44 -1.06 -10.37 4.68
CA ALA A 44 -0.73 -10.44 6.10
C ALA A 44 -1.42 -9.36 6.94
N LEU A 45 -1.61 -8.15 6.39
CA LEU A 45 -2.28 -7.04 7.07
C LEU A 45 -3.81 -7.15 7.04
N TYR A 46 -4.38 -7.50 5.89
CA TYR A 46 -5.82 -7.35 5.63
C TYR A 46 -6.53 -8.66 5.24
N GLY A 47 -5.79 -9.74 4.98
CA GLY A 47 -6.37 -10.97 4.43
C GLY A 47 -6.74 -10.82 2.95
N GLU A 48 -7.88 -11.37 2.56
CA GLU A 48 -8.34 -11.39 1.16
C GLU A 48 -9.02 -10.08 0.73
N ASP A 49 -9.40 -9.20 1.67
CA ASP A 49 -10.14 -7.96 1.40
C ASP A 49 -9.45 -6.73 2.00
N CYS A 50 -8.67 -6.04 1.16
CA CYS A 50 -7.94 -4.83 1.55
C CYS A 50 -8.59 -3.53 1.04
N ILE A 51 -9.51 -3.59 0.07
CA ILE A 51 -10.11 -2.39 -0.53
C ILE A 51 -10.99 -1.66 0.50
N GLY A 52 -10.86 -0.34 0.55
CA GLY A 52 -11.54 0.52 1.51
C GLY A 52 -10.95 0.51 2.92
N LYS A 53 -9.96 -0.34 3.22
CA LYS A 53 -9.30 -0.38 4.53
C LYS A 53 -8.34 0.80 4.69
N ALA A 54 -8.17 1.26 5.93
CA ALA A 54 -7.20 2.30 6.26
C ALA A 54 -5.77 1.76 6.14
N VAL A 55 -4.88 2.55 5.55
CA VAL A 55 -3.48 2.20 5.29
C VAL A 55 -2.57 3.40 5.54
N ALA A 56 -1.37 3.12 6.02
CA ALA A 56 -0.25 4.02 6.07
C ALA A 56 0.89 3.43 5.24
N VAL A 57 1.56 4.27 4.46
CA VAL A 57 2.65 3.83 3.58
C VAL A 57 3.82 4.80 3.63
N GLN A 58 5.02 4.25 3.48
CA GLN A 58 6.22 5.02 3.14
C GLN A 58 6.56 4.78 1.67
N CYS A 59 6.99 5.84 1.00
CA CYS A 59 7.43 5.75 -0.39
C CYS A 59 8.61 6.66 -0.68
N ASP A 60 9.41 6.30 -1.67
CA ASP A 60 10.37 7.19 -2.31
C ASP A 60 9.95 7.47 -3.75
N GLY A 61 9.46 8.69 -3.99
CA GLY A 61 8.77 9.02 -5.23
C GLY A 61 7.49 8.19 -5.37
N SER A 62 7.40 7.42 -6.46
CA SER A 62 6.32 6.48 -6.73
C SER A 62 6.59 5.07 -6.20
N MET A 63 7.79 4.77 -5.67
CA MET A 63 8.12 3.44 -5.16
C MET A 63 7.73 3.31 -3.69
N LEU A 64 6.89 2.33 -3.39
CA LEU A 64 6.52 1.93 -2.04
C LEU A 64 7.72 1.28 -1.36
N THR A 65 8.01 1.69 -0.13
CA THR A 65 9.09 1.12 0.69
C THR A 65 8.56 0.44 1.94
N SER A 66 7.35 0.81 2.38
CA SER A 66 6.71 0.17 3.53
C SER A 66 5.19 0.36 3.52
N ILE A 67 4.48 -0.55 4.17
CA ILE A 67 3.02 -0.53 4.36
C ILE A 67 2.66 -0.99 5.78
N GLU A 68 1.67 -0.34 6.39
CA GLU A 68 1.18 -0.67 7.73
C GLU A 68 -0.29 -0.27 7.92
N ILE A 69 -0.94 -0.84 8.94
CA ILE A 69 -2.25 -0.37 9.40
C ILE A 69 -2.03 0.81 10.36
N PRO A 70 -2.61 2.00 10.09
CA PRO A 70 -2.41 3.17 10.95
C PRO A 70 -2.80 2.88 12.41
N GLY A 71 -1.88 3.14 13.34
CA GLY A 71 -2.11 2.96 14.77
C GLY A 71 -2.01 1.51 15.26
N VAL A 72 -1.55 0.58 14.41
CA VAL A 72 -1.35 -0.85 14.72
C VAL A 72 0.10 -1.22 14.38
N ALA A 73 0.67 -2.19 15.08
CA ALA A 73 1.90 -2.89 14.67
C ALA A 73 1.49 -4.24 14.04
N PRO A 74 2.06 -4.68 12.90
CA PRO A 74 3.40 -4.38 12.37
C PRO A 74 3.45 -3.54 11.08
N ASN A 75 4.65 -3.01 10.80
CA ASN A 75 5.03 -2.43 9.52
C ASN A 75 5.69 -3.50 8.65
N TYR A 76 5.25 -3.64 7.41
CA TYR A 76 5.84 -4.51 6.40
C TYR A 76 6.72 -3.69 5.47
N SER A 77 8.01 -4.03 5.46
CA SER A 77 8.95 -3.51 4.47
C SER A 77 8.70 -4.17 3.12
N ILE A 78 8.82 -3.36 2.06
CA ILE A 78 8.61 -3.73 0.67
C ILE A 78 9.94 -3.62 -0.08
#